data_AF-A0A7X6SXQ3-F1
#
_entry.id   AF-A0A7X6SXQ3-F1
#
_cell.length_a   1.000
_cell.length_b   1.000
_cell.length_c   1.000
_cell.angle_alpha   90.00
_cell.angle_beta   90.00
_cell.angle_gamma   90.00
#
_symmetry.space_group_name_H-M   'P 1'
#
loop_
_entity.id
_entity.type
_entity.pdbx_description
1 polymer ?
#
loop_
_entity_poly.entity_id
_entity_poly.type
_entity_poly.pdbx_seq_one_letter_code
_entity_poly.pdbx_strand_id
1 'polypeptide(L)'
;MIAKTDLASCRSDLEDRIGQRIMLKSNGGRRRTVIHEGYLENCSSSVFTVCCPVSPTYSEHVCFSYIDLLTKVVEIAFDDEELERLLKQAEDRR
;
A
#
# COMPACT_ATOMS: atom_id res chain seq x y z
N MET A 1 -2.67 5.62 -10.95
CA MET A 1 -1.57 4.72 -11.44
C MET A 1 -0.24 5.45 -11.29
N ILE A 2 0.51 5.17 -10.22
CA ILE A 2 1.89 5.61 -10.09
C ILE A 2 2.74 4.64 -10.94
N ALA A 3 2.90 4.97 -12.21
CA ALA A 3 3.94 4.40 -13.06
C ALA A 3 5.10 5.41 -13.08
N LYS A 4 5.79 5.57 -11.95
CA LYS A 4 6.99 6.42 -11.86
C LYS A 4 8.19 5.52 -11.65
N THR A 5 9.08 5.48 -12.63
CA THR A 5 10.31 4.67 -12.68
C THR A 5 11.37 5.13 -11.67
N ASP A 6 11.10 6.19 -10.92
CA ASP A 6 12.05 6.84 -10.01
C ASP A 6 11.64 6.64 -8.54
N LEU A 7 12.54 6.02 -7.77
CA LEU A 7 12.39 5.75 -6.33
C LEU A 7 12.18 7.03 -5.52
N ALA A 8 12.88 8.12 -5.87
CA ALA A 8 12.78 9.38 -5.14
C ALA A 8 11.41 10.03 -5.34
N SER A 9 10.86 9.96 -6.54
CA SER A 9 9.51 10.45 -6.84
C SER A 9 8.43 9.64 -6.11
N CYS A 10 8.55 8.30 -6.09
CA CYS A 10 7.64 7.43 -5.35
C CYS A 10 7.67 7.75 -3.84
N ARG A 11 8.87 7.95 -3.31
CA ARG A 11 9.06 8.37 -1.92
C ARG A 11 8.42 9.72 -1.62
N SER A 12 8.69 10.75 -2.43
CA SER A 12 8.14 12.09 -2.24
C SER A 12 6.61 12.08 -2.29
N ASP A 13 6.03 11.35 -3.25
CA ASP A 13 4.57 11.23 -3.40
C ASP A 13 3.91 10.59 -2.16
N LEU A 14 4.62 9.69 -1.47
CA LEU A 14 4.17 9.06 -0.23
C LEU A 14 4.42 9.96 0.99
N GLU A 15 5.57 10.63 1.07
CA GLU A 15 5.88 11.59 2.13
C GLU A 15 4.82 12.69 2.24
N ASP A 16 4.34 13.19 1.09
CA ASP A 16 3.27 14.20 1.02
C ASP A 16 1.90 13.69 1.53
N ARG A 17 1.76 12.39 1.77
CA ARG A 17 0.53 11.72 2.18
C ARG A 17 0.61 11.09 3.57
N ILE A 18 1.66 11.39 4.34
CA ILE A 18 1.75 10.95 5.74
C ILE A 18 0.51 11.42 6.51
N GLY A 19 -0.06 10.52 7.31
CA GLY A 19 -1.32 10.69 8.04
C GLY A 19 -2.57 10.34 7.23
N GLN A 20 -2.46 10.11 5.92
CA GLN A 20 -3.60 9.74 5.10
C GLN A 20 -3.99 8.27 5.31
N ARG A 21 -5.30 7.99 5.35
CA ARG A 21 -5.84 6.63 5.31
C ARG A 21 -5.57 6.00 3.94
N ILE A 22 -5.06 4.77 3.94
CA ILE A 22 -4.75 4.01 2.75
C ILE A 22 -5.14 2.54 2.92
N MET A 23 -5.32 1.85 1.81
CA MET A 23 -5.44 0.39 1.76
C MET A 23 -4.26 -0.20 1.02
N LEU A 24 -3.66 -1.21 1.63
CA LEU A 24 -2.57 -2.00 1.08
C LEU A 24 -3.13 -3.31 0.57
N LYS A 25 -3.08 -3.49 -0.74
CA LYS A 25 -3.36 -4.76 -1.40
C LYS A 25 -2.06 -5.52 -1.63
N SER A 26 -1.93 -6.69 -1.04
CA SER A 26 -0.80 -7.59 -1.29
C SER A 26 -1.26 -8.99 -1.68
N ASN A 27 -0.40 -9.73 -2.38
CA ASN A 27 -0.67 -11.10 -2.78
C ASN A 27 -0.23 -12.08 -1.69
N GLY A 28 -1.18 -12.55 -0.89
CA GLY A 28 -0.99 -13.62 0.09
C GLY A 28 -0.97 -14.99 -0.59
N GLY A 29 0.20 -15.46 -1.00
CA GLY A 29 0.38 -16.83 -1.49
C GLY A 29 -0.49 -17.19 -2.72
N ARG A 30 -0.82 -18.48 -2.88
CA ARG A 30 -1.26 -19.02 -4.18
C ARG A 30 -2.57 -18.47 -4.75
N ARG A 31 -3.50 -17.93 -3.95
CA ARG A 31 -4.77 -17.35 -4.45
C ARG A 31 -5.41 -16.30 -3.52
N ARG A 32 -4.77 -15.87 -2.43
CA ARG A 32 -5.38 -14.90 -1.51
C ARG A 32 -4.85 -13.50 -1.78
N THR A 33 -5.77 -12.56 -1.93
CA THR A 33 -5.47 -11.13 -1.84
C THR A 33 -5.69 -10.73 -0.39
N VAL A 34 -4.72 -10.04 0.19
CA VAL A 34 -4.82 -9.52 1.54
C VAL A 34 -4.93 -8.00 1.45
N ILE A 35 -5.95 -7.45 2.09
CA ILE A 35 -6.14 -6.00 2.21
C ILE A 35 -5.85 -5.61 3.65
N HIS A 36 -4.93 -4.67 3.86
CA HIS A 36 -4.75 -4.01 5.15
C HIS A 36 -5.22 -2.57 5.02
N GLU A 37 -6.04 -2.11 5.96
CA GLU A 37 -6.42 -0.72 6.07
C GLU A 37 -5.61 -0.07 7.19
N GLY A 38 -5.06 1.11 6.92
CA GLY A 38 -4.27 1.83 7.90
C GLY A 38 -3.96 3.26 7.50
N TYR A 39 -3.11 3.90 8.28
CA TYR A 39 -2.65 5.27 8.05
C TYR A 39 -1.17 5.26 7.73
N LEU A 40 -0.78 6.00 6.70
CA LEU A 40 0.63 6.15 6.35
C LEU A 40 1.34 6.89 7.49
N GLU A 41 2.22 6.19 8.22
CA GLU A 41 2.82 6.70 9.45
C GLU A 41 4.15 7.39 9.19
N ASN A 42 4.99 6.77 8.37
CA ASN A 42 6.34 7.26 8.11
C ASN A 42 6.84 6.79 6.75
N CYS A 43 7.70 7.61 6.12
CA CYS A 43 8.40 7.30 4.89
C CYS A 43 9.90 7.52 5.13
N SER A 44 10.64 6.42 5.22
CA SER A 44 12.09 6.42 5.42
C SER A 44 12.83 6.30 4.08
N SER A 45 14.15 6.18 4.11
CA SER A 45 14.95 6.06 2.88
C SER A 45 14.69 4.81 2.03
N SER A 46 14.27 3.71 2.65
CA SER A 46 14.11 2.43 1.93
C SER A 46 12.71 1.83 2.04
N VAL A 47 11.96 2.20 3.07
CA VAL A 47 10.65 1.65 3.38
C VAL A 47 9.68 2.73 3.84
N PHE A 48 8.40 2.46 3.65
CA PHE A 48 7.32 3.20 4.30
C PHE A 48 6.62 2.31 5.34
N THR A 49 6.09 2.93 6.39
CA THR A 49 5.42 2.28 7.51
C THR A 49 3.96 2.71 7.53
N VAL A 50 3.07 1.75 7.76
CA VAL A 50 1.62 1.96 7.83
C VAL A 50 1.14 1.42 9.17
N CYS A 51 0.43 2.26 9.91
CA CYS A 51 -0.22 1.90 11.16
C CYS A 51 -1.63 1.42 10.87
N CYS A 52 -1.88 0.13 11.09
CA CYS A 52 -3.13 -0.56 10.83
C CYS A 52 -3.87 -0.80 12.16
N PRO A 53 -4.92 -0.03 12.48
CA PRO A 53 -5.68 -0.23 13.70
C PRO A 53 -6.50 -1.51 13.61
N VAL A 54 -6.20 -2.50 14.46
CA VAL A 54 -6.89 -3.81 14.47
C VAL A 54 -7.97 -3.85 15.56
N SER A 55 -7.74 -3.14 16.67
CA SER A 55 -8.72 -3.00 17.77
C SER A 55 -8.52 -1.67 18.50
N PRO A 56 -9.43 -1.26 19.41
CA PRO A 56 -9.33 0.02 20.12
C PRO A 56 -8.02 0.23 20.90
N THR A 57 -7.34 -0.85 21.29
CA THR A 57 -6.11 -0.81 22.09
C THR A 57 -4.91 -1.43 21.40
N TYR A 58 -5.04 -1.86 20.13
CA TYR A 58 -3.98 -2.56 19.41
C TYR A 58 -3.96 -2.18 17.94
N SER A 59 -2.78 -1.77 17.49
CA SER A 59 -2.48 -1.46 16.09
C SER A 59 -1.26 -2.27 15.65
N GLU A 60 -1.30 -2.73 14.41
CA GLU A 60 -0.20 -3.40 13.75
C GLU A 60 0.54 -2.41 12.88
N HIS A 61 1.87 -2.42 12.93
CA HIS A 61 2.69 -1.60 12.04
C HIS A 61 3.28 -2.51 10.99
N VAL A 62 2.92 -2.25 9.73
CA VAL A 62 3.45 -2.98 8.59
C VAL A 62 4.40 -2.08 7.80
N CYS A 63 5.49 -2.67 7.33
CA CYS A 63 6.51 -1.96 6.55
C CYS A 63 6.65 -2.62 5.18
N PHE A 64 6.69 -1.79 4.15
CA PHE A 64 6.95 -2.23 2.78
C PHE A 64 8.04 -1.36 2.16
N SER A 65 8.83 -1.95 1.27
CA SER A 65 9.82 -1.20 0.52
C SER A 65 9.19 -0.49 -0.66
N TYR A 66 9.83 0.59 -1.12
CA TYR A 66 9.42 1.22 -2.38
C TYR A 66 9.59 0.29 -3.59
N ILE A 67 10.52 -0.69 -3.49
CA ILE A 67 10.67 -1.73 -4.51
C ILE A 67 9.43 -2.62 -4.55
N ASP A 68 8.78 -2.90 -3.42
CA ASP A 68 7.55 -3.71 -3.38
C ASP A 68 6.40 -3.03 -4.15
N LEU A 69 6.34 -1.69 -4.12
CA LEU A 69 5.39 -0.91 -4.94
C LEU A 69 5.72 -1.00 -6.43
N LEU A 70 7.00 -0.80 -6.77
CA LEU A 70 7.47 -0.83 -8.16
C LEU A 70 7.30 -2.23 -8.79
N THR A 71 7.50 -3.27 -7.99
CA THR A 71 7.37 -4.68 -8.42
C THR A 71 5.95 -5.24 -8.25
N LYS A 72 5.01 -4.43 -7.77
CA LYS A 72 3.59 -4.81 -7.53
C LYS A 72 3.42 -5.98 -6.58
N VAL A 73 4.38 -6.16 -5.67
CA VAL A 73 4.23 -7.05 -4.51
C VAL A 73 3.17 -6.49 -3.57
N VAL A 74 3.13 -5.15 -3.45
CA VAL A 74 2.07 -4.40 -2.78
C VAL A 74 1.56 -3.29 -3.71
N GLU A 75 0.26 -3.04 -3.65
CA GLU A 75 -0.41 -1.93 -4.33
C GLU A 75 -1.13 -1.07 -3.28
N ILE A 76 -1.14 0.25 -3.47
CA ILE A 76 -1.78 1.21 -2.54
C ILE A 76 -3.03 1.78 -3.21
N ALA A 77 -4.11 1.88 -2.44
CA ALA A 77 -5.28 2.69 -2.77
C ALA A 77 -5.45 3.79 -1.73
N PHE A 78 -5.74 5.02 -2.18
CA PHE A 78 -6.02 6.16 -1.29
C PHE A 78 -7.52 6.35 -1.01
N ASP A 79 -8.37 5.67 -1.77
CA ASP A 79 -9.82 5.68 -1.61
C ASP A 79 -10.43 4.35 -2.07
N ASP A 80 -11.72 4.19 -1.77
CA ASP A 80 -12.47 2.96 -2.05
C ASP A 80 -12.61 2.72 -3.57
N GLU A 81 -12.66 3.78 -4.39
CA GLU A 81 -12.77 3.66 -5.85
C GLU A 81 -11.48 3.12 -6.46
N GLU A 82 -10.32 3.59 -5.99
CA GLU A 82 -9.02 3.07 -6.38
C GLU A 82 -8.84 1.62 -5.95
N LEU A 83 -9.30 1.25 -4.75
CA LEU A 83 -9.27 -0.14 -4.27
C LEU A 83 -10.09 -1.07 -5.17
N GLU A 84 -11.33 -0.70 -5.50
CA GLU A 84 -12.21 -1.45 -6.39
C GLU A 84 -11.57 -1.68 -7.78
N ARG A 85 -10.92 -0.64 -8.32
CA ARG A 85 -10.17 -0.76 -9.59
C ARG A 85 -9.02 -1.75 -9.50
N LEU A 86 -8.26 -1.73 -8.39
CA LEU A 86 -7.16 -2.68 -8.17
C LEU A 86 -7.65 -4.12 -8.01
N LEU A 87 -8.81 -4.34 -7.40
CA LEU A 87 -9.40 -5.67 -7.24
C LEU A 87 -9.87 -6.25 -8.59
N LYS A 88 -10.61 -5.46 -9.38
CA LYS A 88 -11.09 -5.89 -10.72
C LYS A 88 -9.93 -6.30 -11.66
N GLN A 89 -8.84 -5.52 -11.66
CA GLN A 89 -7.65 -5.83 -12.47
C GLN A 89 -6.99 -7.17 -12.10
N ALA A 90 -7.13 -7.64 -10.87
CA ALA A 90 -6.58 -8.93 -10.44
C ALA A 90 -7.46 -10.11 -10.88
N GLU A 91 -8.76 -9.89 -11.03
CA GLU A 91 -9.72 -10.90 -11.49
C GLU A 91 -9.65 -11.10 -13.00
N ASP A 92 -9.52 -10.03 -13.77
CA ASP A 92 -9.38 -10.08 -15.24
C ASP A 92 -8.10 -10.76 -15.73
N ARG A 93 -7.10 -10.93 -14.84
CA ARG A 93 -5.83 -11.62 -15.12
C ARG A 93 -5.85 -13.12 -14.80
N ARG A 94 -6.98 -13.66 -14.32
CA ARG A 94 -7.14 -15.07 -13.92
C ARG A 94 -7.73 -15.94 -15.01
#